data_AF-X1R403-F1
#
_entry.id   AF-X1R403-F1
#
_cell.length_a   1.000
_cell.length_b   1.000
_cell.length_c   1.000
_cell.angle_alpha   90.00
_cell.angle_beta   90.00
_cell.angle_gamma   90.00
#
_symmetry.space_group_name_H-M   'P 1'
#
loop_
_entity.id
_entity.type
_entity.pdbx_description
1 polymer ?
#
loop_
_entity_poly.entity_id
_entity_poly.type
_entity_poly.pdbx_seq_one_letter_code
_entity_poly.pdbx_strand_id
1 'polypeptide(L)'
;RVKWNLSFRIDTINDYRCPIGVACIWGGDVDLHFSINEGFHKIDTLIRLNDPERNPFEFGNHQWEIIDVSPYPDIDKEVDLNDITVVMRLSKK
;
A
#
# COMPACT_ATOMS: atom_id res chain seq x y z
N ARG A 1 -0.27 -16.18 27.10
CA ARG A 1 0.04 -15.01 26.23
C ARG A 1 0.05 -15.51 24.79
N VAL A 2 -0.93 -15.11 23.98
CA VAL A 2 -0.92 -15.45 22.54
C VAL A 2 0.20 -14.66 21.89
N LYS A 3 1.21 -15.35 21.35
CA LYS A 3 2.23 -14.72 20.50
C LYS A 3 1.59 -14.53 19.13
N TRP A 4 1.32 -13.28 18.76
CA TRP A 4 1.01 -12.96 17.38
C TRP A 4 2.30 -13.14 16.58
N ASN A 5 2.36 -14.22 15.79
CA ASN A 5 3.53 -14.50 14.96
C ASN A 5 3.59 -13.61 13.72
N LEU A 6 2.54 -12.84 13.42
CA LEU A 6 2.49 -11.90 12.30
C LEU A 6 2.27 -10.48 12.83
N SER A 7 3.12 -9.56 12.40
CA SER A 7 2.92 -8.13 12.57
C SER A 7 3.42 -7.40 11.33
N PHE A 8 2.84 -6.24 11.02
CA PHE A 8 3.30 -5.39 9.93
C PHE A 8 3.18 -3.93 10.33
N ARG A 9 3.95 -3.07 9.65
CA ARG A 9 3.90 -1.62 9.82
C ARG A 9 4.03 -0.96 8.46
N ILE A 10 3.10 -0.07 8.14
CA ILE A 10 3.22 0.84 7.00
C ILE A 10 4.17 1.96 7.38
N ASP A 11 5.23 2.14 6.61
CA ASP A 11 6.26 3.16 6.84
C ASP A 11 5.97 4.43 6.04
N THR A 12 5.59 4.29 4.78
CA THR A 12 5.31 5.44 3.90
C THR A 12 4.30 5.07 2.82
N ILE A 13 3.43 6.02 2.51
CA ILE A 13 2.51 5.99 1.37
C ILE A 13 2.97 7.11 0.43
N ASN A 14 3.35 6.77 -0.79
CA ASN A 14 3.66 7.75 -1.83
C ASN A 14 2.56 7.69 -2.87
N ASP A 15 1.67 8.68 -2.85
CA ASP A 15 0.64 8.85 -3.86
C ASP A 15 1.09 9.89 -4.89
N TYR A 16 1.37 9.42 -6.10
CA TYR A 16 1.76 10.26 -7.23
C TYR A 16 0.82 10.08 -8.42
N ARG A 17 -0.41 9.62 -8.15
CA ARG A 17 -1.48 9.52 -9.14
C ARG A 17 -1.72 10.88 -9.76
N CYS A 18 -1.95 10.91 -11.06
CA CYS A 18 -2.25 12.14 -11.79
C CYS A 18 -3.49 12.81 -11.20
N PRO A 19 -3.39 14.03 -10.63
CA PRO A 19 -4.54 14.66 -9.98
C PRO A 19 -5.69 14.94 -10.93
N ILE A 20 -6.91 14.95 -10.39
CA ILE A 20 -8.09 15.45 -11.11
C ILE A 20 -7.86 16.92 -11.47
N GLY A 21 -8.26 17.31 -12.68
CA GLY A 21 -8.16 18.70 -13.16
C GLY A 21 -6.87 19.04 -13.91
N VAL A 22 -5.92 18.11 -14.05
CA VAL A 22 -4.68 18.32 -14.82
C VAL A 22 -4.47 17.25 -15.90
N ALA A 23 -3.68 17.59 -16.91
CA ALA A 23 -3.24 16.65 -17.94
C ALA A 23 -1.82 16.16 -17.62
N CYS A 24 -1.67 14.86 -17.36
CA CYS A 24 -0.36 14.26 -17.12
C CYS A 24 0.15 13.48 -18.33
N ILE A 25 1.46 13.43 -18.49
CA ILE A 25 2.12 12.55 -19.48
C ILE A 25 2.04 11.08 -19.04
N TRP A 26 2.02 10.83 -17.72
CA TRP A 26 1.93 9.51 -17.10
C TRP A 26 0.81 9.48 -16.07
N GLY A 27 0.10 8.35 -15.93
CA GLY A 27 -1.04 8.20 -15.01
C GLY A 27 -0.67 8.21 -13.52
N GLY A 28 0.61 7.96 -13.20
CA GLY A 28 1.06 7.80 -11.82
C GLY A 28 0.61 6.47 -11.19
N ASP A 29 0.91 6.28 -9.92
CA ASP A 29 0.49 5.12 -9.12
C ASP A 29 0.57 5.44 -7.62
N VAL A 30 0.28 4.46 -6.76
CA VAL A 30 0.54 4.52 -5.32
C VAL A 30 1.53 3.45 -4.92
N ASP A 31 2.56 3.89 -4.20
CA ASP A 31 3.63 3.07 -3.65
C ASP A 31 3.46 2.96 -2.12
N LEU A 32 3.27 1.74 -1.62
CA LEU A 32 3.18 1.45 -0.18
C LEU A 32 4.44 0.75 0.31
N HIS A 33 5.21 1.43 1.16
CA HIS A 33 6.36 0.85 1.83
C HIS A 33 5.93 0.33 3.20
N PHE A 34 6.20 -0.94 3.48
CA PHE A 34 5.86 -1.52 4.76
C PHE A 34 6.80 -2.66 5.16
N SER A 35 7.03 -2.79 6.45
CA SER A 35 7.76 -3.89 7.07
C SER A 35 6.79 -4.99 7.50
N ILE A 36 7.13 -6.25 7.20
CA ILE A 36 6.41 -7.43 7.68
C ILE A 36 7.34 -8.24 8.58
N ASN A 37 6.83 -8.70 9.71
CA ASN A 37 7.50 -9.66 10.57
C ASN A 37 6.62 -10.90 10.73
N GLU A 38 7.13 -12.07 10.33
CA GLU A 38 6.52 -13.37 10.54
C GLU A 38 7.48 -14.32 11.29
N GLY A 39 7.25 -14.52 12.59
CA GLY A 39 8.11 -15.35 13.45
C GLY A 39 9.54 -14.80 13.56
N PHE A 40 10.49 -15.46 12.90
CA PHE A 40 11.90 -15.04 12.81
C PHE A 40 12.25 -14.38 11.47
N HIS A 41 11.29 -14.29 10.55
CA HIS A 41 11.50 -13.67 9.24
C HIS A 41 11.01 -12.23 9.27
N LYS A 42 11.82 -11.33 8.72
CA LYS A 42 11.49 -9.92 8.53
C LYS A 42 11.80 -9.55 7.08
N ILE A 43 10.91 -8.77 6.48
CA ILE A 43 11.14 -8.17 5.17
C ILE A 43 10.64 -6.74 5.16
N ASP A 44 11.40 -5.87 4.50
CA ASP A 44 10.99 -4.52 4.15
C ASP A 44 10.70 -4.55 2.64
N THR A 45 9.48 -4.20 2.23
CA THR A 45 9.01 -4.36 0.85
C THR A 45 8.21 -3.16 0.36
N LEU A 46 7.93 -3.17 -0.94
CA LEU A 46 7.12 -2.20 -1.67
C LEU A 46 6.03 -2.93 -2.45
N ILE A 47 4.76 -2.63 -2.16
CA ILE A 47 3.64 -2.97 -3.05
C ILE A 47 3.24 -1.71 -3.82
N ARG A 48 2.98 -1.84 -5.12
CA ARG A 48 2.36 -0.79 -5.91
C ARG A 48 0.93 -1.14 -6.26
N LEU A 49 0.01 -0.19 -6.14
CA LEU A 49 -1.42 -0.43 -6.33
C LEU A 49 -1.72 -1.07 -7.71
N ASN A 50 -1.12 -0.60 -8.79
CA ASN A 50 -1.44 -1.04 -10.15
C ASN A 50 -0.36 -1.92 -10.82
N ASP A 51 0.54 -2.54 -10.03
CA ASP A 51 1.61 -3.40 -10.54
C ASP A 51 1.27 -4.89 -10.31
N PRO A 52 0.89 -5.67 -11.35
CA PRO A 52 0.48 -7.07 -11.18
C PRO A 52 1.64 -8.00 -10.78
N GLU A 53 2.90 -7.57 -10.90
CA GLU A 53 4.05 -8.34 -10.43
C GLU A 53 4.32 -8.11 -8.93
N ARG A 54 3.74 -7.06 -8.35
CA ARG A 54 3.97 -6.65 -6.95
C ARG A 54 2.70 -6.57 -6.10
N ASN A 55 1.52 -6.61 -6.71
CA ASN A 55 0.23 -6.58 -6.06
C ASN A 55 -0.68 -7.65 -6.68
N PRO A 56 -1.03 -8.72 -5.95
CA PRO A 56 -0.73 -8.95 -4.53
C PRO A 56 0.72 -9.39 -4.27
N PHE A 57 1.25 -9.03 -3.09
CA PHE A 57 2.56 -9.46 -2.61
C PHE A 57 2.44 -10.63 -1.64
N GLU A 58 3.37 -11.57 -1.74
CA GLU A 58 3.36 -12.80 -0.97
C GLU A 58 4.59 -12.90 -0.07
N PHE A 59 4.38 -13.29 1.18
CA PHE A 59 5.45 -13.57 2.12
C PHE A 59 5.01 -14.63 3.13
N GLY A 60 5.79 -15.71 3.21
CA GLY A 60 5.42 -16.89 4.00
C GLY A 60 4.10 -17.50 3.54
N ASN A 61 3.16 -17.67 4.46
CA ASN A 61 1.82 -18.22 4.16
C ASN A 61 0.74 -17.13 3.99
N HIS A 62 1.15 -15.88 3.82
CA HIS A 62 0.26 -14.73 3.78
C HIS A 62 0.42 -13.97 2.46
N GLN A 63 -0.67 -13.33 2.05
CA GLN A 63 -0.75 -12.50 0.86
C GLN A 63 -1.36 -11.15 1.23
N TRP A 64 -0.72 -10.08 0.78
CA TRP A 64 -1.14 -8.70 0.95
C TRP A 64 -1.54 -8.13 -0.40
N GLU A 65 -2.73 -7.55 -0.46
CA GLU A 65 -3.25 -6.91 -1.66
C GLU A 65 -3.69 -5.49 -1.30
N ILE A 66 -3.21 -4.50 -2.04
CA ILE A 66 -3.79 -3.15 -1.98
C ILE A 66 -4.98 -3.15 -2.93
N ILE A 67 -6.16 -2.86 -2.40
CA ILE A 67 -7.41 -2.81 -3.17
C ILE A 67 -7.67 -1.39 -3.65
N ASP A 68 -7.52 -0.40 -2.77
CA ASP A 68 -7.86 0.98 -3.06
C ASP A 68 -7.11 1.96 -2.16
N VAL A 69 -6.96 3.20 -2.64
CA VAL A 69 -6.37 4.32 -1.92
C VAL A 69 -7.25 5.55 -2.15
N SER A 70 -7.79 6.12 -1.08
CA SER A 70 -8.70 7.25 -1.12
C SER A 70 -8.29 8.34 -0.12
N PRO A 71 -8.60 9.62 -0.38
CA PRO A 71 -9.20 10.14 -1.61
C PRO A 71 -8.23 10.09 -2.80
N TYR A 72 -8.75 10.22 -4.02
CA TYR A 72 -7.92 10.40 -5.22
C TYR A 72 -7.42 11.86 -5.27
N PRO A 73 -6.15 12.13 -5.65
CA PRO A 73 -5.61 13.48 -5.68
C PRO A 73 -6.42 14.42 -6.59
N ASP A 74 -6.61 15.66 -6.17
CA ASP A 74 -7.40 16.68 -6.86
C ASP A 74 -6.65 18.01 -6.78
N ILE A 75 -6.45 18.70 -7.91
CA ILE A 75 -5.66 19.93 -7.95
C ILE A 75 -6.27 21.05 -7.10
N ASP A 76 -7.58 21.02 -6.90
CA ASP A 76 -8.32 22.02 -6.15
C ASP A 76 -8.49 21.66 -4.66
N LYS A 77 -8.01 20.49 -4.23
CA LYS A 77 -8.12 20.02 -2.84
C LYS A 77 -6.76 19.69 -2.26
N GLU A 78 -6.41 20.38 -1.18
CA GLU A 78 -5.31 19.96 -0.32
C GLU A 78 -5.77 18.76 0.52
N VAL A 79 -5.07 17.63 0.37
CA VAL A 79 -5.34 16.39 1.13
C VAL A 79 -4.28 16.27 2.22
N ASP A 80 -4.71 16.24 3.48
CA ASP A 80 -3.82 15.90 4.59
C ASP A 80 -3.49 14.40 4.54
N LEU A 81 -2.24 14.04 4.83
CA LEU A 81 -1.81 12.63 4.89
C LEU A 81 -2.64 11.81 5.88
N ASN A 82 -3.17 12.43 6.94
CA ASN A 82 -4.01 11.79 7.94
C ASN A 82 -5.41 11.42 7.41
N ASP A 83 -5.82 12.00 6.29
CA ASP A 83 -7.10 11.71 5.63
C ASP A 83 -6.97 10.62 4.56
N ILE A 84 -5.75 10.14 4.29
CA ILE A 84 -5.50 9.06 3.34
C ILE A 84 -5.89 7.72 3.97
N THR A 85 -6.81 7.02 3.30
CA THR A 85 -7.27 5.68 3.63
C THR A 85 -6.77 4.69 2.58
N VAL A 86 -6.02 3.69 3.03
CA VAL A 86 -5.59 2.54 2.22
C VAL A 86 -6.43 1.32 2.58
N VAL A 87 -7.15 0.77 1.62
CA VAL A 87 -7.90 -0.48 1.78
C VAL A 87 -7.00 -1.63 1.35
N MET A 88 -6.67 -2.50 2.30
CA MET A 88 -5.85 -3.69 2.04
C MET A 88 -6.59 -4.96 2.42
N ARG A 89 -6.30 -6.04 1.69
CA ARG A 89 -6.70 -7.41 2.03
C ARG A 89 -5.48 -8.21 2.44
N LEU A 90 -5.61 -8.85 3.59
CA LEU A 90 -4.68 -9.87 4.07
C LEU A 90 -5.38 -11.23 4.04
N SER A 91 -4.83 -12.17 3.29
CA SER A 91 -5.32 -13.55 3.23
C SER A 91 -4.22 -14.55 3.57
N LYS A 92 -4.63 -15.75 3.98
CA LYS A 92 -3.75 -16.92 4.03
C LYS A 92 -3.88 -17.70 2.73
N LYS A 93 -2.77 -18.26 2.25
CA LYS A 93 -2.79 -19.28 1.20
C LYS A 93 -3.40 -20.59 1.68
#